data_AF-A0A4R6BAL8-F1
#
_entry.id   AF-A0A4R6BAL8-F1
#
_cell.length_a   1.000
_cell.length_b   1.000
_cell.length_c   1.000
_cell.angle_alpha   90.00
_cell.angle_beta   90.00
_cell.angle_gamma   90.00
#
_symmetry.space_group_name_H-M   'P 1'
#
loop_
_entity.id
_entity.type
_entity.pdbx_description
1 polymer ?
#
loop_
_entity_poly.entity_id
_entity_poly.type
_entity_poly.pdbx_seq_one_letter_code
_entity_poly.pdbx_strand_id
1 'polypeptide(L)'
;MNSISTGIYKQIKNDMPEIEKCINTNNTSREYWEDLRVKYGVFFIPDIDFHVPRVREGGTYRPWDKVPNYTSELRKLRTYLLATLIKNEYKTDFELSNDFVKNEAKELLKKKLVTEQDVTTSELIILSKIYIDSDNSDHKQFALEKIWDVFERLKTIYGEGNKKKNIEDLIKKISHSTERNKLLFDNEFKELTKIGNEYQIRHFEKDKEPIPSDDFREYLFFRVLSLISYSIIESEK
;
A
#
# COMPACT_ATOMS: atom_id res chain seq x y z
N MET A 1 -8.71 -7.70 25.32
CA MET A 1 -8.02 -7.43 24.04
C MET A 1 -9.06 -6.89 23.08
N ASN A 2 -9.10 -5.57 22.90
CA ASN A 2 -10.16 -4.91 22.14
C ASN A 2 -10.05 -5.30 20.66
N SER A 3 -11.11 -5.92 20.12
CA SER A 3 -11.33 -5.90 18.69
C SER A 3 -11.42 -4.44 18.27
N ILE A 4 -10.69 -4.08 17.22
CA ILE A 4 -10.86 -2.76 16.60
C ILE A 4 -12.27 -2.75 16.02
N SER A 5 -13.10 -1.81 16.46
CA SER A 5 -14.47 -1.71 15.92
C SER A 5 -14.40 -1.33 14.44
N THR A 6 -15.36 -1.80 13.64
CA THR A 6 -15.55 -1.43 12.23
C THR A 6 -15.51 0.09 12.01
N GLY A 7 -15.91 0.88 13.01
CA GLY A 7 -15.85 2.34 12.99
C GLY A 7 -14.43 2.91 12.94
N ILE A 8 -13.48 2.31 13.68
CA ILE A 8 -12.08 2.75 13.69
C ILE A 8 -11.41 2.44 12.34
N TYR A 9 -11.74 1.29 11.74
CA TYR A 9 -11.25 0.95 10.42
C TYR A 9 -11.67 1.98 9.36
N LYS A 10 -12.97 2.30 9.31
CA LYS A 10 -13.51 3.31 8.40
C LYS A 10 -12.86 4.68 8.63
N GLN A 11 -12.56 5.01 9.87
CA GLN A 11 -11.84 6.24 10.23
C GLN A 11 -10.41 6.25 9.70
N ILE A 12 -9.65 5.16 9.89
CA ILE A 12 -8.28 5.04 9.33
C ILE A 12 -8.32 5.15 7.81
N LYS A 13 -9.28 4.46 7.15
CA LYS A 13 -9.48 4.53 5.69
C LYS A 13 -9.65 5.98 5.22
N ASN A 14 -10.45 6.77 5.94
CA ASN A 14 -10.75 8.15 5.57
C ASN A 14 -9.60 9.12 5.82
N ASP A 15 -8.82 8.91 6.89
CA ASP A 15 -7.73 9.82 7.26
C ASP A 15 -6.41 9.51 6.52
N MET A 16 -6.18 8.25 6.12
CA MET A 16 -4.92 7.82 5.49
C MET A 16 -4.53 8.67 4.25
N PRO A 17 -5.46 9.04 3.34
CA PRO A 17 -5.18 9.95 2.23
C PRO A 17 -4.54 11.28 2.63
N GLU A 18 -5.11 11.96 3.61
CA GLU A 18 -4.60 13.27 4.02
C GLU A 18 -3.28 13.13 4.79
N ILE A 19 -3.12 12.06 5.58
CA ILE A 19 -1.84 11.74 6.25
C ILE A 19 -0.72 11.55 5.22
N GLU A 20 -0.95 10.74 4.18
CA GLU A 20 0.03 10.49 3.11
C GLU A 20 0.38 11.76 2.33
N LYS A 21 -0.64 12.54 1.97
CA LYS A 21 -0.46 13.82 1.28
C LYS A 21 0.36 14.83 2.09
N CYS A 22 0.08 14.97 3.38
CA CYS A 22 0.85 15.83 4.29
C CYS A 22 2.31 15.38 4.40
N ILE A 23 2.56 14.07 4.49
CA ILE A 23 3.92 13.51 4.53
C ILE A 23 4.68 13.79 3.24
N ASN A 24 4.04 13.58 2.09
CA ASN A 24 4.67 13.72 0.77
C ASN A 24 4.95 15.17 0.40
N THR A 25 4.10 16.11 0.85
CA THR A 25 4.27 17.56 0.59
C THR A 25 5.15 18.25 1.63
N ASN A 26 5.61 17.54 2.67
CA ASN A 26 6.27 18.11 3.85
C ASN A 26 5.47 19.26 4.51
N ASN A 27 4.14 19.30 4.31
CA ASN A 27 3.26 20.32 4.83
C ASN A 27 2.54 19.79 6.07
N THR A 28 3.20 19.89 7.23
CA THR A 28 2.75 19.28 8.48
C THR A 28 2.60 20.33 9.57
N SER A 29 1.35 20.74 9.83
CA SER A 29 1.04 21.72 10.88
C SER A 29 0.98 21.04 12.25
N ARG A 30 1.26 21.84 13.29
CA ARG A 30 1.08 21.41 14.69
C ARG A 30 -0.37 21.04 14.99
N GLU A 31 -1.30 21.84 14.51
CA GLU A 31 -2.74 21.66 14.71
C GLU A 31 -3.21 20.31 14.16
N TYR A 32 -2.85 20.00 12.92
CA TYR A 32 -3.20 18.72 12.29
C TYR A 32 -2.58 17.53 13.03
N TRP A 33 -1.33 17.65 13.49
CA TRP A 33 -0.70 16.64 14.32
C TRP A 33 -1.43 16.42 15.64
N GLU A 34 -1.76 17.49 16.38
CA GLU A 34 -2.46 17.36 17.66
C GLU A 34 -3.87 16.79 17.48
N ASP A 35 -4.58 17.18 16.41
CA ASP A 35 -5.91 16.63 16.09
C ASP A 35 -5.83 15.11 15.88
N LEU A 36 -4.91 14.64 15.05
CA LEU A 36 -4.70 13.21 14.82
C LEU A 36 -4.23 12.49 16.08
N ARG A 37 -3.33 13.11 16.85
CA ARG A 37 -2.82 12.56 18.11
C ARG A 37 -3.93 12.37 19.13
N VAL A 38 -4.80 13.36 19.31
CA VAL A 38 -5.97 13.26 20.19
C VAL A 38 -6.94 12.22 19.65
N LYS A 39 -7.28 12.31 18.36
CA LYS A 39 -8.21 11.40 17.68
C LYS A 39 -7.81 9.94 17.84
N TYR A 40 -6.54 9.59 17.61
CA TYR A 40 -6.06 8.21 17.69
C TYR A 40 -5.53 7.81 19.07
N GLY A 41 -5.08 8.77 19.89
CA GLY A 41 -4.62 8.51 21.27
C GLY A 41 -5.71 7.97 22.19
N VAL A 42 -6.98 8.33 21.94
CA VAL A 42 -8.15 7.79 22.64
C VAL A 42 -8.39 6.30 22.30
N PHE A 43 -8.04 5.87 21.08
CA PHE A 43 -8.30 4.51 20.59
C PHE A 43 -7.08 3.57 20.71
N PHE A 44 -5.85 4.10 20.67
CA PHE A 44 -4.63 3.33 20.34
C PHE A 44 -3.39 3.59 21.23
N ILE A 45 -3.60 3.71 22.54
CA ILE A 45 -2.62 3.49 23.63
C ILE A 45 -1.98 4.77 24.21
N PRO A 46 -1.90 4.88 25.56
CA PRO A 46 -1.18 5.92 26.34
C PRO A 46 0.37 5.85 26.37
N ASP A 47 1.01 4.87 25.71
CA ASP A 47 2.46 4.57 25.85
C ASP A 47 3.31 4.89 24.62
N ILE A 48 2.72 5.42 23.54
CA ILE A 48 3.53 5.99 22.46
C ILE A 48 3.95 7.39 22.89
N ASP A 49 5.14 7.48 23.48
CA ASP A 49 5.81 8.76 23.70
C ASP A 49 6.20 9.34 22.33
N PHE A 50 5.22 9.98 21.68
CA PHE A 50 5.45 10.82 20.54
C PHE A 50 6.24 12.04 21.03
N HIS A 51 7.56 11.88 21.17
CA HIS A 51 8.45 12.99 21.47
C HIS A 51 8.12 14.15 20.52
N VAL A 52 7.70 15.27 21.11
CA VAL A 52 7.64 16.55 20.39
C VAL A 52 9.04 16.78 19.82
N PRO A 53 9.18 17.08 18.51
CA PRO A 53 10.50 17.18 17.90
C PRO A 53 11.34 18.18 18.70
N ARG A 54 12.49 17.73 19.21
CA ARG A 54 13.46 18.62 19.84
C ARG A 54 13.92 19.61 18.78
N VAL A 55 13.60 20.88 18.96
CA VAL A 55 14.25 21.98 18.24
C VAL A 55 15.75 21.76 18.44
N ARG A 56 16.51 21.61 17.35
CA ARG A 56 17.96 21.31 17.41
C ARG A 56 18.65 22.27 18.39
N GLU A 57 19.06 21.78 19.56
CA GLU A 57 19.99 22.47 20.44
C GLU A 57 21.40 22.27 19.87
N GLY A 58 21.86 23.24 19.08
CA GLY A 58 23.21 23.23 18.53
C GLY A 58 23.41 24.25 17.41
N GLY A 59 23.72 25.49 17.78
CA GLY A 59 24.40 26.46 16.93
C GLY A 59 23.51 27.29 16.00
N THR A 60 23.35 28.57 16.35
CA THR A 60 22.74 29.70 15.61
C THR A 60 21.20 29.74 15.54
N TYR A 61 20.69 30.62 16.38
CA TYR A 61 19.29 30.96 16.63
C TYR A 61 18.75 31.88 15.51
N ARG A 62 17.59 31.54 14.92
CA ARG A 62 16.60 32.54 14.47
C ARG A 62 15.20 32.11 14.95
N PRO A 63 14.47 32.93 15.75
CA PRO A 63 13.49 32.38 16.70
C PRO A 63 12.02 32.50 16.29
N TRP A 64 11.71 33.09 15.15
CA TRP A 64 10.33 33.45 14.79
C TRP A 64 9.81 32.82 13.49
N ASP A 65 10.64 32.09 12.72
CA ASP A 65 10.31 31.72 11.34
C ASP A 65 10.27 30.20 11.03
N LYS A 66 10.50 29.31 12.00
CA LYS A 66 10.42 27.86 11.76
C LYS A 66 9.22 27.26 12.45
N VAL A 67 8.10 27.22 11.72
CA VAL A 67 6.95 26.38 12.04
C VAL A 67 7.48 24.95 12.27
N PRO A 68 7.20 24.31 13.42
CA PRO A 68 7.66 22.96 13.66
C PRO A 68 7.08 22.01 12.59
N ASN A 69 7.94 21.17 12.02
CA ASN A 69 7.56 20.18 11.02
C ASN A 69 7.35 18.82 11.72
N TYR A 70 6.17 18.23 11.55
CA TYR A 70 5.73 16.99 12.20
C TYR A 70 5.73 15.78 11.24
N THR A 71 6.45 15.86 10.12
CA THR A 71 6.49 14.79 9.11
C THR A 71 7.01 13.47 9.70
N SER A 72 7.97 13.51 10.62
CA SER A 72 8.47 12.30 11.30
C SER A 72 7.40 11.63 12.17
N GLU A 73 6.60 12.43 12.85
CA GLU A 73 5.55 12.01 13.78
C GLU A 73 4.38 11.41 13.00
N LEU A 74 3.97 12.08 11.92
CA LEU A 74 2.97 11.53 11.00
C LEU A 74 3.45 10.23 10.35
N ARG A 75 4.73 10.09 10.00
CA ARG A 75 5.27 8.80 9.51
C ARG A 75 5.14 7.70 10.55
N LYS A 76 5.47 7.98 11.82
CA LYS A 76 5.30 7.01 12.93
C LYS A 76 3.84 6.63 13.12
N LEU A 77 2.94 7.61 13.14
CA LEU A 77 1.49 7.38 13.26
C LEU A 77 0.99 6.54 12.09
N ARG A 78 1.31 6.93 10.85
CA ARG A 78 1.00 6.17 9.62
C ARG A 78 1.45 4.71 9.74
N THR A 79 2.72 4.46 10.07
CA THR A 79 3.25 3.10 10.24
C THR A 79 2.50 2.34 11.32
N TYR A 80 2.19 2.99 12.44
CA TYR A 80 1.40 2.38 13.51
C TYR A 80 -0.01 1.99 13.04
N LEU A 81 -0.71 2.88 12.33
CA LEU A 81 -2.04 2.61 11.79
C LEU A 81 -2.00 1.45 10.79
N LEU A 82 -1.01 1.41 9.89
CA LEU A 82 -0.83 0.30 8.95
C LEU A 82 -0.51 -1.02 9.67
N ALA A 83 0.42 -1.03 10.62
CA ALA A 83 0.73 -2.22 11.41
C ALA A 83 -0.49 -2.74 12.17
N THR A 84 -1.33 -1.81 12.64
CA THR A 84 -2.60 -2.11 13.28
C THR A 84 -3.58 -2.75 12.30
N LEU A 85 -3.72 -2.22 11.08
CA LEU A 85 -4.54 -2.85 10.03
C LEU A 85 -4.03 -4.24 9.66
N ILE A 86 -2.73 -4.39 9.43
CA ILE A 86 -2.08 -5.69 9.16
C ILE A 86 -2.42 -6.67 10.27
N LYS A 87 -2.21 -6.31 11.54
CA LYS A 87 -2.46 -7.19 12.68
C LYS A 87 -3.94 -7.57 12.83
N ASN A 88 -4.87 -6.73 12.41
CA ASN A 88 -6.30 -6.98 12.53
C ASN A 88 -6.92 -7.61 11.28
N GLU A 89 -6.25 -7.59 10.11
CA GLU A 89 -6.55 -8.54 9.01
C GLU A 89 -6.45 -10.01 9.49
N TYR A 90 -5.75 -10.29 10.60
CA TYR A 90 -5.72 -11.63 11.21
C TYR A 90 -6.95 -11.96 12.08
N LYS A 91 -7.78 -10.97 12.44
CA LYS A 91 -8.83 -11.13 13.48
C LYS A 91 -10.26 -10.86 13.01
N THR A 92 -10.45 -10.17 11.89
CA THR A 92 -11.77 -9.78 11.39
C THR A 92 -11.79 -9.81 9.87
N ASP A 93 -12.90 -10.26 9.30
CA ASP A 93 -13.21 -10.07 7.89
C ASP A 93 -13.17 -8.57 7.58
N PHE A 94 -12.15 -8.18 6.84
CA PHE A 94 -11.88 -6.81 6.45
C PHE A 94 -12.96 -6.38 5.45
N GLU A 95 -14.08 -5.85 5.95
CA GLU A 95 -15.15 -5.29 5.12
C GLU A 95 -14.73 -3.90 4.62
N LEU A 96 -13.86 -3.86 3.61
CA LEU A 96 -13.91 -2.76 2.65
C LEU A 96 -15.34 -2.71 2.10
N SER A 97 -15.94 -1.52 2.06
CA SER A 97 -17.32 -1.43 1.57
C SER A 97 -17.41 -1.82 0.11
N ASN A 98 -16.30 -1.67 -0.66
CA ASN A 98 -16.19 -2.02 -2.07
C ASN A 98 -17.29 -1.35 -2.92
N ASP A 99 -17.90 -0.28 -2.39
CA ASP A 99 -19.04 0.41 -3.00
C ASP A 99 -18.59 1.19 -4.25
N PHE A 100 -17.33 1.63 -4.24
CA PHE A 100 -16.74 2.46 -5.29
C PHE A 100 -15.94 1.64 -6.31
N VAL A 101 -15.97 0.31 -6.20
CA VAL A 101 -15.37 -0.61 -7.17
C VAL A 101 -16.48 -1.30 -7.94
N LYS A 102 -16.53 -1.04 -9.24
CA LYS A 102 -17.59 -1.56 -10.12
C LYS A 102 -17.27 -2.95 -10.65
N ASN A 103 -15.98 -3.29 -10.71
CA ASN A 103 -15.52 -4.59 -11.18
C ASN A 103 -15.95 -5.74 -10.25
N GLU A 104 -16.37 -6.87 -10.82
CA GLU A 104 -16.74 -8.10 -10.10
C GLU A 104 -15.58 -8.71 -9.30
N ALA A 105 -14.33 -8.40 -9.67
CA ALA A 105 -13.13 -8.85 -8.98
C ALA A 105 -12.94 -8.24 -7.57
N LYS A 106 -13.82 -7.32 -7.15
CA LYS A 106 -13.79 -6.65 -5.83
C LYS A 106 -13.77 -7.61 -4.63
N GLU A 107 -14.22 -8.85 -4.81
CA GLU A 107 -14.11 -9.89 -3.78
C GLU A 107 -12.65 -10.19 -3.38
N LEU A 108 -11.68 -9.99 -4.29
CA LEU A 108 -10.25 -10.14 -4.00
C LEU A 108 -9.74 -9.14 -2.94
N LEU A 109 -10.44 -8.02 -2.72
CA LEU A 109 -10.05 -7.03 -1.71
C LEU A 109 -10.16 -7.59 -0.28
N LYS A 110 -11.12 -8.50 -0.06
CA LYS A 110 -11.35 -9.18 1.22
C LYS A 110 -10.31 -10.24 1.53
N LYS A 111 -9.54 -10.68 0.53
CA LYS A 111 -8.56 -11.76 0.69
C LYS A 111 -7.36 -11.28 1.51
N LYS A 112 -7.03 -12.00 2.58
CA LYS A 112 -5.84 -11.72 3.38
C LYS A 112 -4.58 -11.96 2.55
N LEU A 113 -3.73 -10.93 2.44
CA LEU A 113 -2.51 -10.95 1.65
C LEU A 113 -1.40 -10.31 2.46
N VAL A 114 -0.82 -11.11 3.36
CA VAL A 114 0.29 -10.70 4.21
C VAL A 114 1.42 -11.67 3.97
N THR A 115 2.61 -11.14 3.69
CA THR A 115 3.82 -11.95 3.64
C THR A 115 4.58 -11.78 4.95
N GLU A 116 4.86 -12.88 5.64
CA GLU A 116 5.59 -12.86 6.93
C GLU A 116 7.02 -12.33 6.77
N GLN A 117 7.55 -12.34 5.54
CA GLN A 117 8.95 -12.04 5.25
C GLN A 117 9.19 -10.60 4.81
N ASP A 118 8.14 -9.86 4.41
CA ASP A 118 8.26 -8.46 3.92
C ASP A 118 7.09 -7.58 4.40
N VAL A 119 7.30 -6.92 5.54
CA VAL A 119 6.36 -5.97 6.13
C VAL A 119 5.99 -4.86 5.15
N THR A 120 6.96 -4.33 4.40
CA THR A 120 6.72 -3.24 3.45
C THR A 120 5.83 -3.69 2.29
N THR A 121 5.96 -4.93 1.83
CA THR A 121 5.05 -5.47 0.80
C THR A 121 3.62 -5.56 1.33
N SER A 122 3.45 -6.03 2.56
CA SER A 122 2.14 -6.09 3.21
C SER A 122 1.52 -4.70 3.40
N GLU A 123 2.31 -3.69 3.79
CA GLU A 123 1.88 -2.29 3.88
C GLU A 123 1.38 -1.76 2.54
N LEU A 124 2.12 -2.00 1.45
CA LEU A 124 1.76 -1.55 0.11
C LEU A 124 0.46 -2.20 -0.38
N ILE A 125 0.27 -3.50 -0.12
CA ILE A 125 -0.96 -4.21 -0.47
C ILE A 125 -2.16 -3.57 0.24
N ILE A 126 -2.07 -3.33 1.56
CA ILE A 126 -3.17 -2.75 2.32
C ILE A 126 -3.49 -1.33 1.88
N LEU A 127 -2.46 -0.49 1.66
CA LEU A 127 -2.64 0.83 1.08
C LEU A 127 -3.36 0.74 -0.27
N SER A 128 -2.89 -0.13 -1.16
CA SER A 128 -3.49 -0.27 -2.49
C SER A 128 -4.99 -0.62 -2.42
N LYS A 129 -5.38 -1.53 -1.51
CA LYS A 129 -6.78 -1.92 -1.29
C LYS A 129 -7.64 -0.81 -0.67
N ILE A 130 -7.09 0.00 0.22
CA ILE A 130 -7.80 1.13 0.83
C ILE A 130 -8.17 2.16 -0.22
N TYR A 131 -7.21 2.48 -1.10
CA TYR A 131 -7.34 3.60 -2.03
C TYR A 131 -8.13 3.24 -3.30
N ILE A 132 -8.14 1.98 -3.73
CA ILE A 132 -8.93 1.57 -4.91
C ILE A 132 -10.43 1.70 -4.66
N ASP A 133 -10.87 1.53 -3.40
CA ASP A 133 -12.24 1.68 -2.93
C ASP A 133 -12.59 3.15 -2.57
N SER A 134 -12.09 4.08 -3.38
CA SER A 134 -12.39 5.51 -3.32
C SER A 134 -12.97 5.97 -4.66
N ASP A 135 -13.89 6.92 -4.63
CA ASP A 135 -14.44 7.57 -5.84
C ASP A 135 -13.48 8.61 -6.46
N ASN A 136 -12.35 8.88 -5.81
CA ASN A 136 -11.36 9.84 -6.30
C ASN A 136 -10.36 9.16 -7.26
N SER A 137 -10.25 9.67 -8.49
CA SER A 137 -9.34 9.14 -9.51
C SER A 137 -7.85 9.19 -9.11
N ASP A 138 -7.42 10.20 -8.35
CA ASP A 138 -6.04 10.28 -7.84
C ASP A 138 -5.78 9.18 -6.80
N HIS A 139 -6.78 8.83 -5.99
CA HIS A 139 -6.69 7.69 -5.08
C HIS A 139 -6.62 6.36 -5.84
N LYS A 140 -7.45 6.16 -6.88
CA LYS A 140 -7.37 4.97 -7.72
C LYS A 140 -6.02 4.88 -8.46
N GLN A 141 -5.47 6.00 -8.91
CA GLN A 141 -4.13 6.06 -9.48
C GLN A 141 -3.06 5.66 -8.45
N PHE A 142 -3.14 6.21 -7.23
CA PHE A 142 -2.23 5.85 -6.14
C PHE A 142 -2.32 4.36 -5.80
N ALA A 143 -3.53 3.80 -5.73
CA ALA A 143 -3.74 2.38 -5.52
C ALA A 143 -3.07 1.53 -6.61
N LEU A 144 -3.26 1.92 -7.87
CA LEU A 144 -2.64 1.25 -9.02
C LEU A 144 -1.12 1.30 -8.95
N GLU A 145 -0.55 2.46 -8.59
CA GLU A 145 0.90 2.60 -8.39
C GLU A 145 1.40 1.64 -7.30
N LYS A 146 0.74 1.61 -6.13
CA LYS A 146 1.17 0.76 -5.00
C LYS A 146 1.06 -0.72 -5.28
N ILE A 147 0.02 -1.19 -5.95
CA ILE A 147 -0.06 -2.61 -6.33
C ILE A 147 0.98 -2.98 -7.39
N TRP A 148 1.35 -2.04 -8.27
CA TRP A 148 2.45 -2.25 -9.22
C TRP A 148 3.82 -2.28 -8.53
N ASP A 149 4.04 -1.44 -7.51
CA ASP A 149 5.25 -1.51 -6.69
C ASP A 149 5.37 -2.87 -5.99
N VAL A 150 4.26 -3.44 -5.51
CA VAL A 150 4.23 -4.82 -4.98
C VAL A 150 4.61 -5.82 -6.06
N PHE A 151 4.07 -5.71 -7.27
CA PHE A 151 4.43 -6.59 -8.38
C PHE A 151 5.94 -6.51 -8.71
N GLU A 152 6.51 -5.30 -8.76
CA GLU A 152 7.95 -5.11 -8.98
C GLU A 152 8.80 -5.72 -7.88
N ARG A 153 8.34 -5.64 -6.62
CA ARG A 153 9.00 -6.27 -5.46
C ARG A 153 8.87 -7.79 -5.48
N LEU A 154 7.70 -8.33 -5.83
CA LEU A 154 7.45 -9.78 -5.91
C LEU A 154 8.45 -10.49 -6.83
N LYS A 155 8.84 -9.82 -7.93
CA LYS A 155 9.89 -10.31 -8.85
C LYS A 155 11.27 -10.48 -8.21
N THR A 156 11.48 -9.94 -7.01
CA THR A 156 12.76 -9.93 -6.31
C THR A 156 12.77 -10.72 -5.00
N ILE A 157 11.61 -10.95 -4.37
CA ILE A 157 11.51 -11.55 -3.02
C ILE A 157 11.92 -13.03 -3.00
N TYR A 158 11.72 -13.78 -4.08
CA TYR A 158 11.99 -15.22 -4.13
C TYR A 158 13.37 -15.55 -4.70
N GLY A 159 14.44 -15.21 -3.97
CA GLY A 159 15.79 -15.74 -4.23
C GLY A 159 16.95 -14.76 -4.00
N GLU A 160 18.14 -15.30 -3.72
CA GLU A 160 19.38 -14.53 -3.70
C GLU A 160 19.96 -14.44 -5.12
N GLY A 161 20.12 -13.22 -5.66
CA GLY A 161 20.84 -12.99 -6.92
C GLY A 161 20.05 -12.25 -8.01
N ASN A 162 20.16 -12.71 -9.26
CA ASN A 162 19.69 -12.02 -10.46
C ASN A 162 18.15 -12.06 -10.56
N LYS A 163 17.50 -10.90 -10.80
CA LYS A 163 16.03 -10.74 -10.91
C LYS A 163 15.36 -11.80 -11.80
N LYS A 164 16.01 -12.23 -12.88
CA LYS A 164 15.48 -13.28 -13.77
C LYS A 164 15.32 -14.63 -13.07
N LYS A 165 16.31 -15.03 -12.27
CA LYS A 165 16.31 -16.32 -11.56
C LYS A 165 15.20 -16.38 -10.50
N ASN A 166 14.96 -15.28 -9.81
CA ASN A 166 13.92 -15.19 -8.77
C ASN A 166 12.50 -15.34 -9.36
N ILE A 167 12.27 -14.76 -10.53
CA ILE A 167 11.00 -14.92 -11.26
C ILE A 167 10.83 -16.37 -11.73
N GLU A 168 11.88 -16.98 -12.28
CA GLU A 168 11.85 -18.38 -12.71
C GLU A 168 11.53 -19.35 -11.55
N ASP A 169 12.13 -19.12 -10.38
CA ASP A 169 11.88 -19.91 -9.17
C ASP A 169 10.43 -19.73 -8.66
N LEU A 170 9.91 -18.51 -8.65
CA LEU A 170 8.51 -18.25 -8.33
C LEU A 170 7.58 -18.94 -9.34
N ILE A 171 7.81 -18.75 -10.64
CA ILE A 171 7.03 -19.38 -11.71
C ILE A 171 7.02 -20.89 -11.52
N LYS A 172 8.17 -21.51 -11.22
CA LYS A 172 8.26 -22.95 -10.99
C LYS A 172 7.35 -23.41 -9.84
N LYS A 173 7.28 -22.66 -8.74
CA LYS A 173 6.40 -22.96 -7.59
C LYS A 173 4.93 -22.89 -7.98
N ILE A 174 4.52 -21.81 -8.64
CA ILE A 174 3.10 -21.55 -8.94
C ILE A 174 2.58 -22.32 -10.17
N SER A 175 3.46 -22.98 -10.94
CA SER A 175 3.10 -23.67 -12.20
C SER A 175 2.66 -25.13 -12.02
N HIS A 176 2.63 -25.64 -10.79
CA HIS A 176 2.31 -27.06 -10.50
C HIS A 176 3.12 -28.05 -11.35
N SER A 177 4.40 -27.75 -11.59
CA SER A 177 5.33 -28.59 -12.37
C SER A 177 4.96 -28.86 -13.84
N THR A 178 4.04 -28.10 -14.45
CA THR A 178 3.71 -28.26 -15.88
C THR A 178 4.39 -27.19 -16.74
N GLU A 179 4.99 -27.58 -17.87
CA GLU A 179 5.63 -26.64 -18.81
C GLU A 179 4.64 -25.65 -19.42
N ARG A 180 3.39 -26.09 -19.65
CA ARG A 180 2.32 -25.23 -20.15
C ARG A 180 2.02 -24.08 -19.19
N ASN A 181 1.92 -24.35 -17.88
CA ASN A 181 1.66 -23.31 -16.89
C ASN A 181 2.87 -22.41 -16.70
N LYS A 182 4.10 -22.95 -16.75
CA LYS A 182 5.33 -22.14 -16.70
C LYS A 182 5.34 -21.09 -17.80
N LEU A 183 5.05 -21.50 -19.04
CA LEU A 183 4.97 -20.58 -20.18
C LEU A 183 3.84 -19.55 -20.02
N LEU A 184 2.68 -19.97 -19.50
CA LEU A 184 1.55 -19.08 -19.23
C LEU A 184 1.93 -17.97 -18.24
N PHE A 185 2.52 -18.33 -17.10
CA PHE A 185 2.92 -17.33 -16.10
C PHE A 185 4.09 -16.47 -16.57
N ASP A 186 5.08 -17.04 -17.26
CA ASP A 186 6.18 -16.27 -17.84
C ASP A 186 5.66 -15.18 -18.80
N ASN A 187 4.72 -15.53 -19.67
CA ASN A 187 4.07 -14.57 -20.56
C ASN A 187 3.28 -13.51 -19.79
N GLU A 188 2.54 -13.88 -18.74
CA GLU A 188 1.80 -12.92 -17.92
C GLU A 188 2.72 -11.93 -17.20
N PHE A 189 3.82 -12.40 -16.59
CA PHE A 189 4.81 -11.52 -15.95
C PHE A 189 5.48 -10.56 -16.95
N LYS A 190 5.78 -11.04 -18.16
CA LYS A 190 6.34 -10.20 -19.25
C LYS A 190 5.34 -9.16 -19.71
N GLU A 191 4.08 -9.54 -19.92
CA GLU A 191 3.03 -8.64 -20.38
C GLU A 191 2.72 -7.55 -19.34
N LEU A 192 2.60 -7.91 -18.06
CA LEU A 192 2.40 -6.93 -16.99
C LEU A 192 3.62 -6.00 -16.81
N THR A 193 4.83 -6.51 -17.02
CA THR A 193 6.03 -5.66 -17.02
C THR A 193 6.01 -4.67 -18.19
N LYS A 194 5.58 -5.12 -19.37
CA LYS A 194 5.43 -4.27 -20.56
C LYS A 194 4.39 -3.17 -20.31
N ILE A 195 3.20 -3.55 -19.84
CA ILE A 195 2.13 -2.60 -19.47
C ILE A 195 2.63 -1.55 -18.46
N GLY A 196 3.36 -1.98 -17.42
CA GLY A 196 3.94 -1.08 -16.41
C GLY A 196 4.99 -0.09 -16.92
N ASN A 197 5.55 -0.34 -18.11
CA ASN A 197 6.53 0.53 -18.76
C ASN A 197 5.87 1.42 -19.83
N GLU A 198 4.79 0.97 -20.46
CA GLU A 198 4.11 1.67 -21.55
C GLU A 198 3.02 2.63 -21.06
N TYR A 199 2.32 2.31 -19.97
CA TYR A 199 1.28 3.17 -19.42
C TYR A 199 1.80 4.07 -18.29
N GLN A 200 1.14 5.22 -18.09
CA GLN A 200 1.35 6.15 -16.97
C GLN A 200 0.84 5.57 -15.64
N ILE A 201 1.38 4.41 -15.26
CA ILE A 201 1.11 3.73 -13.98
C ILE A 201 1.98 4.33 -12.87
N ARG A 202 3.28 4.52 -13.17
CA ARG A 202 4.25 5.15 -12.27
C ARG A 202 4.70 6.47 -12.87
N HIS A 203 4.44 7.56 -12.15
CA HIS A 203 4.80 8.95 -12.46
C HIS A 203 4.28 9.44 -13.84
N PHE A 204 3.99 10.72 -13.96
CA PHE A 204 3.61 11.29 -15.24
C PHE A 204 4.87 11.45 -16.11
N GLU A 205 5.02 10.58 -17.11
CA GLU A 205 6.07 10.67 -18.12
C GLU A 205 5.44 10.94 -19.48
N LYS A 206 6.04 11.85 -20.26
CA LYS A 206 5.49 12.32 -21.55
C LYS A 206 5.40 11.22 -22.63
N ASP A 207 6.26 10.20 -22.52
CA ASP A 207 6.40 9.15 -23.54
C ASP A 207 5.56 7.90 -23.22
N LYS A 208 4.71 7.96 -22.18
CA LYS A 208 3.85 6.85 -21.75
C LYS A 208 2.39 7.13 -22.07
N GLU A 209 1.66 6.08 -22.42
CA GLU A 209 0.24 6.14 -22.72
C GLU A 209 -0.58 6.50 -21.46
N PRO A 210 -1.48 7.48 -21.55
CA PRO A 210 -2.35 7.83 -20.44
C PRO A 210 -3.36 6.70 -20.16
N ILE A 211 -3.77 6.56 -18.90
CA ILE A 211 -4.80 5.60 -18.52
C ILE A 211 -6.18 6.22 -18.85
N PRO A 212 -7.04 5.55 -19.63
CA PRO A 212 -8.22 6.17 -20.23
C PRO A 212 -9.38 6.43 -19.26
N SER A 213 -9.49 5.65 -18.17
CA SER A 213 -10.59 5.78 -17.21
C SER A 213 -10.28 5.10 -15.87
N ASP A 214 -11.09 5.40 -14.86
CA ASP A 214 -11.06 4.70 -13.56
C ASP A 214 -11.42 3.22 -13.69
N ASP A 215 -12.37 2.87 -14.57
CA ASP A 215 -12.71 1.46 -14.83
C ASP A 215 -11.50 0.70 -15.41
N PHE A 216 -10.69 1.36 -16.26
CA PHE A 216 -9.45 0.77 -16.77
C PHE A 216 -8.37 0.65 -15.68
N ARG A 217 -8.27 1.64 -14.77
CA ARG A 217 -7.41 1.53 -13.57
C ARG A 217 -7.81 0.33 -12.72
N GLU A 218 -9.10 0.16 -12.46
CA GLU A 218 -9.63 -1.00 -11.72
C GLU A 218 -9.28 -2.31 -12.43
N TYR A 219 -9.50 -2.41 -13.74
CA TYR A 219 -9.11 -3.58 -14.51
C TYR A 219 -7.63 -3.95 -14.33
N LEU A 220 -6.72 -2.98 -14.52
CA LEU A 220 -5.29 -3.21 -14.36
C LEU A 220 -4.92 -3.58 -12.92
N PHE A 221 -5.52 -2.88 -11.94
CA PHE A 221 -5.34 -3.15 -10.53
C PHE A 221 -5.72 -4.59 -10.18
N PHE A 222 -6.92 -5.04 -10.58
CA PHE A 222 -7.39 -6.39 -10.26
C PHE A 222 -6.66 -7.49 -11.02
N ARG A 223 -6.21 -7.22 -12.25
CA ARG A 223 -5.35 -8.15 -13.00
C ARG A 223 -4.06 -8.43 -12.24
N VAL A 224 -3.37 -7.39 -11.78
CA VAL A 224 -2.12 -7.54 -11.01
C VAL A 224 -2.37 -8.09 -9.61
N LEU A 225 -3.41 -7.62 -8.92
CA LEU A 225 -3.79 -8.13 -7.61
C LEU A 225 -4.07 -9.63 -7.67
N SER A 226 -4.79 -10.11 -8.70
CA SER A 226 -5.07 -11.53 -8.90
C SER A 226 -3.78 -12.36 -9.00
N LEU A 227 -2.81 -11.92 -9.81
CA LEU A 227 -1.54 -12.61 -9.96
C LEU A 227 -0.73 -12.63 -8.66
N ILE A 228 -0.60 -11.49 -7.97
CA ILE A 228 0.08 -11.38 -6.67
C ILE A 228 -0.59 -12.32 -5.66
N SER A 229 -1.92 -12.28 -5.62
CA SER A 229 -2.75 -13.03 -4.69
C SER A 229 -2.63 -14.54 -4.87
N TYR A 230 -2.52 -15.01 -6.11
CA TYR A 230 -2.25 -16.41 -6.42
C TYR A 230 -0.80 -16.77 -6.07
N SER A 231 0.14 -15.91 -6.45
CA SER A 231 1.57 -16.15 -6.27
C SER A 231 1.99 -16.26 -4.81
N ILE A 232 1.49 -15.38 -3.94
CA ILE A 232 1.75 -15.44 -2.50
C ILE A 232 1.23 -16.77 -1.93
N ILE A 233 -0.04 -17.11 -2.19
CA ILE A 233 -0.66 -18.33 -1.67
C ILE A 233 0.06 -19.59 -2.11
N GLU A 234 0.39 -19.73 -3.39
CA GLU A 234 1.05 -20.93 -3.89
C GLU A 234 2.53 -20.98 -3.48
N SER A 235 3.17 -19.84 -3.22
CA SER A 235 4.58 -19.80 -2.80
C SER A 235 4.82 -20.23 -1.35
N GLU A 236 3.78 -20.15 -0.52
CA GLU A 236 3.77 -20.51 0.90
C GLU A 236 3.38 -21.98 1.15
N LYS A 237 2.93 -22.70 0.12
CA LYS A 237 2.68 -24.14 0.14
C LYS A 237 3.95 -24.95 -0.08
#